data_AF-Q46T39-F1
#
_entry.id   AF-Q46T39-F1
#
_cell.length_a   1.000
_cell.length_b   1.000
_cell.length_c   1.000
_cell.angle_alpha   90.00
_cell.angle_beta   90.00
_cell.angle_gamma   90.00
#
_symmetry.space_group_name_H-M   'P 1'
#
loop_
_entity.id
_entity.type
_entity.pdbx_description
1 polymer ?
#
loop_
_entity_poly.entity_id
_entity_poly.type
_entity_poly.pdbx_seq_one_letter_code
_entity_poly.pdbx_strand_id
1 'polypeptide(L)'
;MCGAGAGRVVHCESRPPSCLTMAACFRDSAMSRFPHRALLCLSTATFALSGGAHATDIDCDPAAAPARQTTAHRLICESALFSMGYQRIYAEQQRMLKAGSVTEADIAAFRAKRDRCDSAACLDTTFREWKSFAGRVNHKP
;
A
#
# COMPACT_ATOMS: atom_id res chain seq x y z
N MET A 1 -8.62 -21.15 32.81
CA MET A 1 -8.44 -22.55 32.40
C MET A 1 -9.57 -22.89 31.44
N CYS A 2 -9.29 -23.00 30.14
CA CYS A 2 -10.19 -23.59 29.15
C CYS A 2 -9.33 -24.40 28.18
N GLY A 3 -9.69 -25.68 28.05
CA GLY A 3 -8.93 -26.72 27.39
C GLY A 3 -9.10 -26.76 25.87
N ALA A 4 -8.22 -27.57 25.28
CA ALA A 4 -8.03 -27.80 23.86
C ALA A 4 -9.21 -28.47 23.16
N GLY A 5 -9.35 -28.21 21.85
CA GLY A 5 -10.25 -28.93 20.97
C GLY A 5 -9.98 -28.69 19.50
N ALA A 6 -9.32 -29.66 18.88
CA ALA A 6 -9.39 -30.07 17.47
C ALA A 6 -8.94 -29.09 16.37
N GLY A 7 -7.97 -29.57 15.60
CA GLY A 7 -7.47 -28.93 14.40
C GLY A 7 -8.58 -28.51 13.43
N ARG A 8 -8.41 -27.31 12.89
CA ARG A 8 -9.02 -26.91 11.63
C ARG A 8 -7.91 -26.28 10.81
N VAL A 9 -7.55 -26.97 9.72
CA VAL A 9 -6.77 -26.41 8.63
C VAL A 9 -7.48 -25.11 8.22
N VAL A 10 -6.81 -23.98 8.38
CA VAL A 10 -7.33 -22.70 7.91
C VAL A 10 -7.16 -22.70 6.40
N HIS A 11 -8.14 -23.25 5.70
CA HIS A 11 -8.29 -23.08 4.28
C HIS A 11 -8.72 -21.63 4.06
N CYS A 12 -7.79 -20.75 3.68
CA CYS A 12 -8.13 -19.43 3.16
C CYS A 12 -8.73 -19.63 1.76
N GLU A 13 -10.02 -19.98 1.72
CA GLU A 13 -10.80 -19.94 0.50
C GLU A 13 -10.92 -18.47 0.06
N SER A 14 -10.20 -18.17 -1.00
CA SER A 14 -10.31 -16.97 -1.81
C SER A 14 -11.74 -16.83 -2.35
N ARG A 15 -12.53 -15.99 -1.69
CA ARG A 15 -13.70 -15.33 -2.27
C ARG A 15 -13.65 -13.82 -2.00
N PRO A 16 -13.80 -12.98 -3.04
CA PRO A 16 -13.68 -11.54 -2.89
C PRO A 16 -14.89 -10.98 -2.15
N PRO A 17 -14.72 -10.08 -1.16
CA PRO A 17 -15.82 -9.23 -0.76
C PRO A 17 -16.06 -8.23 -1.88
N SER A 18 -17.21 -8.38 -2.52
CA SER A 18 -17.86 -7.37 -3.35
C SER A 18 -17.64 -5.98 -2.75
N CYS A 19 -16.88 -5.16 -3.47
CA CYS A 19 -16.83 -3.72 -3.27
C CYS A 19 -18.23 -3.16 -3.54
N LEU A 20 -19.09 -3.14 -2.52
CA LEU A 20 -20.28 -2.29 -2.51
C LEU A 20 -20.32 -1.53 -1.19
N THR A 21 -20.33 -0.21 -1.33
CA THR A 21 -20.84 0.79 -0.36
C THR A 21 -19.82 1.39 0.62
N MET A 22 -19.03 2.36 0.14
CA MET A 22 -18.71 3.54 0.95
C MET A 22 -19.31 4.77 0.27
N ALA A 23 -20.55 5.11 0.66
CA ALA A 23 -21.13 6.43 0.46
C ALA A 23 -22.31 6.62 1.42
N ALA A 24 -22.03 6.93 2.69
CA ALA A 24 -22.95 7.68 3.56
C ALA A 24 -22.25 8.09 4.85
N CYS A 25 -21.71 9.30 4.91
CA CYS A 25 -21.78 10.08 6.15
C CYS A 25 -23.03 10.95 6.08
N PHE A 26 -23.70 11.07 7.23
CA PHE A 26 -24.83 11.95 7.54
C PHE A 26 -26.21 11.56 6.99
N ARG A 27 -27.00 10.92 7.85
CA ARG A 27 -28.44 11.20 7.92
C ARG A 27 -28.88 11.13 9.38
N ASP A 28 -28.79 12.27 10.05
CA ASP A 28 -29.56 12.55 11.26
C ASP A 28 -30.59 13.64 10.95
N SER A 29 -31.83 13.29 11.28
CA SER A 29 -32.96 14.11 11.65
C SER A 29 -33.71 15.01 10.65
N ALA A 30 -35.03 14.83 10.78
CA ALA A 30 -36.12 15.77 10.54
C ALA A 30 -36.76 15.82 9.15
N MET A 31 -37.91 15.11 9.09
CA MET A 31 -39.08 15.46 8.29
C MET A 31 -39.24 16.99 8.13
N SER A 32 -39.28 17.45 6.89
CA SER A 32 -40.07 18.61 6.50
C SER A 32 -40.48 18.45 5.03
N ARG A 33 -41.76 18.15 4.85
CA ARG A 33 -42.43 18.07 3.55
C ARG A 33 -42.47 19.48 2.95
N PHE A 34 -41.86 19.70 1.80
CA PHE A 34 -42.24 20.82 0.93
C PHE A 34 -42.22 20.36 -0.55
N PRO A 35 -43.32 20.60 -1.30
CA PRO A 35 -43.57 19.93 -2.58
C PRO A 35 -42.95 20.66 -3.78
N HIS A 36 -42.61 19.82 -4.77
CA HIS A 36 -42.50 20.06 -6.21
C HIS A 36 -42.47 21.51 -6.72
N ARG A 37 -41.26 22.01 -7.00
CA ARG A 37 -41.00 22.87 -8.16
C ARG A 37 -39.63 22.58 -8.77
N ALA A 38 -39.69 21.85 -9.89
CA ALA A 38 -39.07 22.18 -11.17
C ALA A 38 -37.54 22.34 -11.32
N LEU A 39 -37.06 21.64 -12.36
CA LEU A 39 -35.94 21.92 -13.27
C LEU A 39 -34.51 21.47 -12.89
N LEU A 40 -34.12 20.35 -13.52
CA LEU A 40 -33.04 20.25 -14.53
C LEU A 40 -31.74 21.02 -14.25
N CYS A 41 -30.72 20.28 -13.81
CA CYS A 41 -29.33 20.50 -14.25
C CYS A 41 -28.72 19.15 -14.63
N LEU A 42 -28.68 18.87 -15.94
CA LEU A 42 -27.76 17.86 -16.48
C LEU A 42 -26.34 18.36 -16.22
N SER A 43 -25.59 17.65 -15.40
CA SER A 43 -24.13 17.82 -15.32
C SER A 43 -23.51 16.48 -15.69
N THR A 44 -23.18 16.33 -16.96
CA THR A 44 -22.25 15.30 -17.46
C THR A 44 -20.89 15.57 -16.83
N ALA A 45 -20.60 14.94 -15.69
CA ALA A 45 -19.26 14.94 -15.11
C ALA A 45 -18.46 13.78 -15.74
N THR A 46 -17.87 14.05 -16.91
CA THR A 46 -16.70 13.29 -17.37
C THR A 46 -15.53 13.64 -16.46
N PHE A 47 -15.45 12.99 -15.31
CA PHE A 47 -14.26 13.05 -14.44
C PHE A 47 -13.40 11.82 -14.72
N ALA A 48 -12.65 11.90 -15.81
CA ALA A 48 -11.45 11.11 -15.97
C ALA A 48 -10.38 11.66 -15.03
N LEU A 49 -10.39 11.19 -13.78
CA LEU A 49 -9.20 11.17 -12.96
C LEU A 49 -8.99 9.73 -12.53
N SER A 50 -8.14 9.06 -13.29
CA SER A 50 -7.40 7.90 -12.85
C SER A 50 -6.60 8.33 -11.61
N GLY A 51 -7.24 8.24 -10.45
CA GLY A 51 -6.58 8.22 -9.16
C GLY A 51 -5.76 6.94 -9.08
N GLY A 52 -4.63 6.91 -9.78
CA GLY A 52 -3.55 5.99 -9.51
C GLY A 52 -2.96 6.38 -8.16
N ALA A 53 -3.70 6.11 -7.08
CA ALA A 53 -3.14 6.04 -5.75
C ALA A 53 -2.28 4.76 -5.70
N HIS A 54 -1.15 4.77 -6.40
CA HIS A 54 -0.16 3.70 -6.35
C HIS A 54 0.61 3.85 -5.04
N ALA A 55 -0.04 3.48 -3.95
CA ALA A 55 0.57 3.33 -2.63
C ALA A 55 1.18 1.93 -2.47
N THR A 56 1.79 1.40 -3.54
CA THR A 56 2.75 0.30 -3.55
C THR A 56 3.80 0.72 -4.58
N ASP A 57 5.00 1.07 -4.13
CA ASP A 57 6.00 1.65 -5.05
C ASP A 57 6.54 0.60 -6.06
N ILE A 58 6.52 -0.69 -5.69
CA ILE A 58 6.86 -1.84 -6.55
C ILE A 58 5.78 -2.91 -6.34
N ASP A 59 5.13 -3.29 -7.45
CA ASP A 59 4.22 -4.43 -7.52
C ASP A 59 4.79 -5.45 -8.50
N CYS A 60 4.97 -6.68 -8.01
CA CYS A 60 5.49 -7.79 -8.79
C CYS A 60 4.37 -8.57 -9.52
N ASP A 61 3.13 -8.08 -9.50
CA ASP A 61 2.06 -8.60 -10.35
C ASP A 61 2.39 -8.33 -11.84
N PRO A 62 2.55 -9.37 -12.67
CA PRO A 62 2.80 -9.20 -14.10
C PRO A 62 1.69 -8.45 -14.83
N ALA A 63 0.45 -8.43 -14.30
CA ALA A 63 -0.66 -7.65 -14.86
C ALA A 63 -0.59 -6.16 -14.50
N ALA A 64 0.09 -5.79 -13.42
CA ALA A 64 0.26 -4.41 -12.95
C ALA A 64 1.64 -3.82 -13.28
N ALA A 65 2.51 -4.61 -13.92
CA ALA A 65 3.87 -4.25 -14.29
C ALA A 65 3.93 -2.91 -15.06
N PRO A 66 4.68 -1.90 -14.58
CA PRO A 66 4.77 -0.62 -15.27
C PRO A 66 5.51 -0.76 -16.60
N ALA A 67 5.11 0.04 -17.59
CA ALA A 67 5.70 0.05 -18.93
C ALA A 67 7.22 0.34 -18.95
N ARG A 68 7.78 0.90 -17.86
CA ARG A 68 9.20 1.13 -17.68
C ARG A 68 9.64 0.57 -16.33
N GLN A 69 10.27 -0.59 -16.35
CA GLN A 69 10.86 -1.22 -15.18
C GLN A 69 12.34 -0.88 -15.06
N THR A 70 12.79 -0.55 -13.84
CA THR A 70 14.22 -0.41 -13.54
C THR A 70 14.86 -1.80 -13.41
N THR A 71 16.20 -1.89 -13.53
CA THR A 71 16.92 -3.13 -13.25
C THR A 71 16.66 -3.61 -11.82
N ALA A 72 16.66 -2.68 -10.86
CA ALA A 72 16.29 -2.96 -9.48
C ALA A 72 14.89 -3.58 -9.35
N HIS A 73 13.88 -3.06 -10.06
CA HIS A 73 12.53 -3.61 -10.05
C HIS A 73 12.51 -5.07 -10.51
N ARG A 74 13.17 -5.35 -11.64
CA ARG A 74 13.29 -6.71 -12.17
C ARG A 74 13.96 -7.65 -11.17
N LEU A 75 15.09 -7.25 -10.60
CA LEU A 75 15.81 -8.05 -9.60
C LEU A 75 14.98 -8.31 -8.33
N ILE A 76 14.16 -7.34 -7.93
CA ILE A 76 13.26 -7.50 -6.77
C ILE A 76 12.18 -8.54 -7.07
N CYS A 77 11.61 -8.51 -8.26
CA CYS A 77 10.51 -9.41 -8.61
C CYS A 77 10.95 -10.81 -9.07
N GLU A 78 12.19 -10.96 -9.57
CA GLU A 78 12.73 -12.27 -10.00
C GLU A 78 13.03 -13.22 -8.83
N SER A 79 13.16 -12.71 -7.60
CA SER A 79 13.50 -13.53 -6.42
C SER A 79 12.54 -13.30 -5.27
N ALA A 80 12.01 -14.40 -4.73
CA ALA A 80 11.16 -14.38 -3.53
C ALA A 80 11.85 -13.73 -2.32
N LEU A 81 13.18 -13.82 -2.24
CA LEU A 81 13.95 -13.19 -1.16
C LEU A 81 13.83 -11.67 -1.21
N PHE A 82 13.99 -11.08 -2.40
CA PHE A 82 13.95 -9.64 -2.57
C PHE A 82 12.51 -9.11 -2.60
N SER A 83 11.58 -9.79 -3.26
CA SER A 83 10.17 -9.37 -3.30
C SER A 83 9.56 -9.35 -1.91
N MET A 84 9.67 -10.44 -1.15
CA MET A 84 9.17 -10.50 0.23
C MET A 84 9.93 -9.55 1.17
N GLY A 85 11.25 -9.43 0.98
CA GLY A 85 12.08 -8.50 1.74
C GLY A 85 11.64 -7.04 1.55
N TYR A 86 11.36 -6.67 0.30
CA TYR A 86 10.86 -5.35 -0.06
C TYR A 86 9.48 -5.08 0.56
N GLN A 87 8.54 -6.03 0.46
CA GLN A 87 7.20 -5.87 1.05
C GLN A 87 7.24 -5.63 2.56
N ARG A 88 8.15 -6.30 3.28
CA ARG A 88 8.34 -6.05 4.72
C ARG A 88 8.90 -4.67 5.02
N ILE A 89 9.89 -4.22 4.24
CA ILE A 89 10.48 -2.88 4.36
C ILE A 89 9.39 -1.83 4.09
N TYR A 90 8.61 -2.01 3.04
CA TYR A 90 7.52 -1.11 2.68
C TYR A 90 6.47 -1.01 3.79
N ALA A 91 6.01 -2.14 4.33
CA ALA A 91 5.07 -2.16 5.44
C ALA A 91 5.62 -1.46 6.70
N GLU A 92 6.92 -1.63 7.00
CA GLU A 92 7.58 -0.93 8.10
C GLU A 92 7.66 0.58 7.84
N GLN A 93 8.06 0.99 6.63
CA GLN A 93 8.07 2.40 6.22
C GLN A 93 6.71 3.06 6.43
N GLN A 94 5.63 2.40 6.02
CA GLN A 94 4.27 2.93 6.22
C GLN A 94 3.90 3.05 7.70
N ARG A 95 4.36 2.13 8.56
CA ARG A 95 4.16 2.25 10.02
C ARG A 95 4.95 3.42 10.60
N MET A 96 6.23 3.53 10.26
CA MET A 96 7.11 4.59 10.76
C MET A 96 6.67 5.97 10.29
N LEU A 97 6.18 6.09 9.04
CA LEU A 97 5.64 7.33 8.50
C LEU A 97 4.40 7.78 9.26
N LYS A 98 3.48 6.84 9.55
CA LYS A 98 2.30 7.10 10.37
C LYS A 98 2.66 7.48 11.82
N ALA A 99 3.73 6.90 12.35
CA ALA A 99 4.25 7.22 13.68
C ALA A 99 5.02 8.56 13.72
N GLY A 100 5.35 9.14 12.55
CA GLY A 100 6.18 10.34 12.45
C GLY A 100 7.67 10.11 12.74
N SER A 101 8.10 8.85 12.88
CA SER A 101 9.50 8.49 13.18
C SER A 101 10.42 8.61 11.96
N VAL A 102 9.85 8.57 10.76
CA VAL A 102 10.55 8.83 9.48
C VAL A 102 9.72 9.78 8.64
N THR A 103 10.39 10.47 7.72
CA THR A 103 9.74 11.36 6.75
C THR A 103 9.59 10.70 5.39
N GLU A 104 8.72 11.24 4.53
CA GLU A 104 8.64 10.80 3.13
C GLU A 104 9.97 11.01 2.40
N ALA A 105 10.77 12.00 2.80
CA ALA A 105 12.09 12.24 2.23
C ALA A 105 13.08 11.10 2.54
N ASP A 106 13.02 10.53 3.75
CA ASP A 106 13.85 9.36 4.11
C ASP A 106 13.48 8.14 3.26
N ILE A 107 12.18 7.93 3.05
CA ILE A 107 11.64 6.85 2.20
C ILE A 107 12.06 7.09 0.74
N ALA A 108 11.92 8.31 0.23
CA ALA A 108 12.32 8.66 -1.13
C ALA A 108 13.82 8.49 -1.36
N ALA A 109 14.66 8.84 -0.37
CA ALA A 109 16.10 8.62 -0.43
C ALA A 109 16.45 7.13 -0.53
N PHE A 110 15.77 6.28 0.25
CA PHE A 110 15.89 4.83 0.14
C PHE A 110 15.49 4.31 -1.24
N ARG A 111 14.33 4.74 -1.76
CA ARG A 111 13.84 4.35 -3.10
C ARG A 111 14.82 4.75 -4.19
N ALA A 112 15.33 5.99 -4.14
CA ALA A 112 16.31 6.48 -5.09
C ALA A 112 17.64 5.71 -5.02
N LYS A 113 18.05 5.22 -3.84
CA LYS A 113 19.23 4.36 -3.70
C LYS A 113 18.97 2.97 -4.28
N ARG A 114 17.82 2.36 -3.97
CA ARG A 114 17.38 1.08 -4.54
C ARG A 114 17.35 1.12 -6.06
N ASP A 115 16.74 2.15 -6.64
CA ASP A 115 16.54 2.24 -8.10
C ASP A 115 17.85 2.41 -8.88
N ARG A 116 18.92 2.83 -8.20
CA ARG A 116 20.28 2.89 -8.76
C ARG A 116 21.00 1.54 -8.74
N CYS A 117 20.48 0.54 -8.04
CA CYS A 117 21.11 -0.78 -8.01
C CYS A 117 20.88 -1.56 -9.31
N ASP A 118 21.96 -2.21 -9.76
CA ASP A 118 22.01 -3.07 -10.94
C ASP A 118 22.31 -4.53 -10.60
N SER A 119 22.50 -4.85 -9.31
CA SER A 119 22.91 -6.15 -8.83
C SER A 119 22.21 -6.53 -7.52
N ALA A 120 22.04 -7.83 -7.30
CA ALA A 120 21.46 -8.39 -6.07
C ALA A 120 22.24 -7.98 -4.81
N ALA A 121 23.58 -7.93 -4.88
CA ALA A 121 24.43 -7.54 -3.76
C ALA A 121 24.24 -6.04 -3.37
N CYS A 122 24.04 -5.17 -4.36
CA CYS A 122 23.70 -3.76 -4.11
C CYS A 122 22.35 -3.62 -3.41
N LEU A 123 21.33 -4.34 -3.90
CA LEU A 123 19.99 -4.33 -3.30
C LEU A 123 20.00 -4.83 -1.86
N ASP A 124 20.66 -5.96 -1.62
CA ASP A 124 20.81 -6.56 -0.30
C ASP A 124 21.53 -5.61 0.69
N THR A 125 22.56 -4.90 0.23
CA THR A 125 23.23 -3.86 1.02
C THR A 125 22.29 -2.70 1.34
N THR A 126 21.56 -2.21 0.34
CA THR A 126 20.58 -1.13 0.52
C THR A 126 19.49 -1.52 1.54
N PHE A 127 19.03 -2.77 1.50
CA PHE A 127 18.03 -3.29 2.45
C PHE A 127 18.60 -3.43 3.86
N ARG A 128 19.87 -3.86 4.01
CA ARG A 128 20.54 -3.89 5.32
C ARG A 128 20.68 -2.51 5.92
N GLU A 129 21.16 -1.54 5.15
CA GLU A 129 21.33 -0.17 5.63
C GLU A 129 20.02 0.43 6.11
N TRP A 130 18.92 0.22 5.37
CA TRP A 130 17.59 0.64 5.81
C TRP A 130 17.21 0.00 7.15
N LYS A 131 17.38 -1.32 7.31
CA LYS A 131 17.09 -2.01 8.57
C LYS A 131 17.91 -1.43 9.74
N SER A 132 19.18 -1.12 9.52
CA SER A 132 20.03 -0.48 10.53
C SER A 132 19.55 0.93 10.87
N PHE A 133 19.14 1.72 9.87
CA PHE A 133 18.54 3.04 10.08
C PHE A 133 17.24 2.95 10.89
N ALA A 134 16.30 2.11 10.46
CA ALA A 134 15.03 1.90 11.13
C ALA A 134 15.21 1.42 12.57
N GLY A 135 16.16 0.51 12.82
CA GLY A 135 16.52 0.07 14.16
C GLY A 135 16.97 1.24 15.06
N ARG A 136 17.83 2.12 14.55
CA ARG A 136 18.26 3.32 15.31
C ARG A 136 17.10 4.27 15.60
N VAL A 137 16.22 4.48 14.63
CA VAL A 137 15.05 5.35 14.78
C VAL A 137 14.10 4.79 15.84
N ASN A 138 13.84 3.49 15.82
CA ASN A 138 12.93 2.82 16.76
C ASN A 138 13.49 2.70 18.18
N HIS A 139 14.81 2.71 18.35
CA HIS A 139 15.47 2.68 19.66
C HIS A 139 15.68 4.06 20.29
N LYS A 140 15.31 5.14 19.60
CA LYS A 140 15.36 6.48 20.19
C LYS A 140 14.28 6.57 21.29
N PRO A 141 14.68 6.87 22.55
CA PRO A 141 13.75 6.90 23.70
C PRO A 141 12.75 8.05 23.62
#